data_AF-A0A1J4JL45-F1
#
_entry.id   AF-A0A1J4JL45-F1
#
_cell.length_a   1.000
_cell.length_b   1.000
_cell.length_c   1.000
_cell.angle_alpha   90.00
_cell.angle_beta   90.00
_cell.angle_gamma   90.00
#
_symmetry.space_group_name_H-M   'P 1'
#
loop_
_entity.id
_entity.type
_entity.pdbx_description
1 polymer ?
#
loop_
_entity_poly.entity_id
_entity_poly.type
_entity_poly.pdbx_seq_one_letter_code
_entity_poly.pdbx_strand_id
1 'polypeptide(L)'
;MDVAESPLCFKSPPKYVNLTEEDLTEDPSSALSKLYYNRSLTHRYLQDTRSALADATQSLNFNPRNPLAYLQRAELLISIRNFKPAYSDLMEVARITHRPGLVKKKADAARLASIQQMLFENLKIQTNPYLANNLRPKPFPKVVQPKTALTFDFDNFSSDDAISLINELKEGKMLQEEDVSRMISKIRELHENLPNIVNIEKTRPNCVIKVVGDTHGQFQDLVYIFEHFGNPTSENPYLFNGDYVDRGSQGLEILLTLFSWKIANPESIYFNRGNQYVILFCFHFHVFLSFLFEN
;
A
#
# COMPACT_ATOMS: atom_id res chain seq x y z
N MET A 1 -16.64 -14.77 -27.23
CA MET A 1 -15.75 -14.20 -28.27
C MET A 1 -16.20 -12.75 -28.36
N ASP A 2 -15.55 -11.79 -27.74
CA ASP A 2 -14.09 -11.60 -27.74
C ASP A 2 -13.44 -11.51 -26.36
N VAL A 3 -12.20 -12.02 -26.37
CA VAL A 3 -11.19 -11.97 -25.32
C VAL A 3 -10.41 -10.67 -25.48
N ALA A 4 -9.81 -10.21 -24.38
CA ALA A 4 -8.77 -9.18 -24.30
C ALA A 4 -9.23 -7.73 -24.09
N GLU A 5 -9.54 -7.40 -22.83
CA GLU A 5 -9.11 -6.12 -22.26
C GLU A 5 -8.21 -6.38 -21.05
N SER A 6 -6.93 -6.56 -21.32
CA SER A 6 -5.85 -6.08 -20.46
C SER A 6 -4.83 -5.45 -21.40
N PRO A 7 -4.52 -4.17 -21.20
CA PRO A 7 -3.36 -3.85 -20.38
C PRO A 7 -3.66 -2.74 -19.37
N LEU A 8 -3.21 -2.90 -18.12
CA LEU A 8 -2.72 -1.82 -17.25
C LEU A 8 -3.36 -0.42 -17.47
N CYS A 9 -4.67 -0.26 -17.34
CA CYS A 9 -5.31 1.03 -17.61
C CYS A 9 -6.08 1.54 -16.39
N PHE A 10 -5.57 2.65 -15.87
CA PHE A 10 -6.12 3.44 -14.79
C PHE A 10 -7.65 3.57 -14.88
N LYS A 11 -8.34 3.41 -13.74
CA LYS A 11 -9.80 3.29 -13.62
C LYS A 11 -10.64 4.43 -14.24
N SER A 12 -10.02 5.56 -14.58
CA SER A 12 -10.54 6.57 -15.51
C SER A 12 -9.51 7.70 -15.65
N PRO A 13 -9.42 8.35 -16.84
CA PRO A 13 -8.60 9.54 -16.99
C PRO A 13 -9.07 10.66 -16.03
N PRO A 14 -8.18 11.60 -15.66
CA PRO A 14 -8.56 12.69 -14.78
C PRO A 14 -9.72 13.50 -15.38
N LYS A 15 -10.67 13.90 -14.54
CA LYS A 15 -11.73 14.83 -14.96
C LYS A 15 -11.19 16.24 -15.01
N TYR A 16 -10.94 16.73 -16.22
CA TYR A 16 -10.45 18.08 -16.46
C TYR A 16 -11.57 19.11 -16.31
N VAL A 17 -11.20 20.31 -15.86
CA VAL A 17 -12.04 21.50 -15.96
C VAL A 17 -11.84 22.07 -17.37
N ASN A 18 -12.91 22.13 -18.16
CA ASN A 18 -12.85 22.74 -19.49
C ASN A 18 -12.64 24.26 -19.36
N LEU A 19 -11.73 24.80 -20.15
CA LEU A 19 -11.63 26.25 -20.35
C LEU A 19 -12.67 26.68 -21.38
N THR A 20 -13.40 27.76 -21.09
CA THR A 20 -14.28 28.41 -22.05
C THR A 20 -13.56 29.57 -22.75
N GLU A 21 -14.12 30.06 -23.86
CA GLU A 21 -13.61 31.30 -24.48
C GLU A 21 -13.70 32.48 -23.52
N GLU A 22 -14.75 32.54 -22.70
CA GLU A 22 -14.92 33.53 -21.63
C GLU A 22 -13.76 33.51 -20.64
N ASP A 23 -13.31 32.32 -20.21
CA ASP A 23 -12.17 32.15 -19.29
C ASP A 23 -10.86 32.73 -19.83
N LEU A 24 -10.69 32.70 -21.15
CA LEU A 24 -9.50 33.25 -21.83
C LEU A 24 -9.57 34.77 -22.00
N THR A 25 -10.77 35.36 -21.85
CA THR A 25 -11.01 36.79 -22.08
C THR A 25 -11.13 37.61 -20.79
N GLU A 26 -11.54 37.01 -19.66
CA GLU A 26 -11.83 37.77 -18.43
C GLU A 26 -10.63 37.95 -17.48
N ASP A 27 -9.76 36.94 -17.30
CA ASP A 27 -8.55 37.04 -16.47
C ASP A 27 -7.52 35.92 -16.80
N PRO A 28 -6.33 36.28 -17.33
CA PRO A 28 -5.25 35.32 -17.57
C PRO A 28 -4.82 34.53 -16.33
N SER A 29 -4.92 35.11 -15.12
CA SER A 29 -4.52 34.46 -13.87
C SER A 29 -5.50 33.34 -13.50
N SER A 30 -6.80 33.57 -13.65
CA SER A 30 -7.84 32.56 -13.47
C SER A 30 -7.68 31.39 -14.45
N ALA A 31 -7.42 31.67 -15.73
CA ALA A 31 -7.16 30.63 -16.74
C ALA A 31 -5.91 29.80 -16.41
N LEU A 32 -4.81 30.46 -16.03
CA LEU A 32 -3.58 29.78 -15.60
C LEU A 32 -3.83 28.91 -14.37
N SER A 33 -4.59 29.40 -13.38
CA SER A 33 -4.95 28.60 -12.21
C SER A 33 -5.65 27.29 -12.59
N LYS A 34 -6.61 27.33 -13.52
CA LYS A 34 -7.32 26.14 -14.03
C LYS A 34 -6.38 25.18 -14.77
N LEU A 35 -5.46 25.71 -15.59
CA LEU A 35 -4.46 24.91 -16.30
C LEU A 35 -3.51 24.17 -15.36
N TYR A 36 -2.94 24.88 -14.37
CA TYR A 36 -2.08 24.26 -13.37
C TYR A 36 -2.84 23.21 -12.52
N TYR A 37 -4.11 23.47 -12.19
CA TYR A 37 -4.95 22.47 -11.53
C TYR A 37 -5.15 21.22 -12.39
N ASN A 38 -5.51 21.38 -13.67
CA ASN A 38 -5.66 20.25 -14.61
C ASN A 38 -4.36 19.46 -14.78
N ARG A 39 -3.22 20.15 -14.88
CA ARG A 39 -1.91 19.50 -14.98
C ARG A 39 -1.54 18.75 -13.70
N SER A 40 -1.86 19.30 -12.53
CA SER A 40 -1.72 18.61 -11.24
C SER A 40 -2.51 17.29 -11.20
N LEU A 41 -3.74 17.28 -11.75
CA LEU A 41 -4.53 16.05 -11.86
C LEU A 41 -3.84 14.99 -12.74
N THR A 42 -3.24 15.41 -13.87
CA THR A 42 -2.47 14.52 -14.75
C THR A 42 -1.24 13.96 -14.05
N HIS A 43 -0.44 14.81 -13.39
CA HIS A 43 0.73 14.36 -12.64
C HIS A 43 0.35 13.39 -11.52
N ARG A 44 -0.75 13.66 -10.80
CA ARG A 44 -1.27 12.75 -9.79
C ARG A 44 -1.65 11.39 -10.37
N TYR A 45 -2.31 11.39 -11.53
CA TYR A 45 -2.69 10.17 -12.24
C TYR A 45 -1.45 9.36 -12.65
N LEU A 46 -0.39 10.03 -13.12
CA LEU A 46 0.91 9.43 -13.41
C LEU A 46 1.73 9.07 -12.16
N GLN A 47 1.16 9.24 -10.95
CA GLN A 47 1.81 9.01 -9.66
C GLN A 47 3.02 9.90 -9.37
N ASP A 48 3.26 10.92 -10.18
CA ASP A 48 4.23 11.98 -9.90
C ASP A 48 3.64 12.97 -8.89
N THR A 49 3.71 12.57 -7.62
CA THR A 49 3.14 13.34 -6.51
C THR A 49 3.86 14.67 -6.31
N ARG A 50 5.17 14.73 -6.61
CA ARG A 50 5.98 15.93 -6.43
C ARG A 50 5.56 17.01 -7.41
N SER A 51 5.51 16.68 -8.71
CA SER A 51 5.09 17.63 -9.74
C SER A 51 3.61 17.99 -9.59
N ALA A 52 2.77 17.04 -9.16
CA ALA A 52 1.36 17.31 -8.85
C ALA A 52 1.19 18.35 -7.73
N LEU A 53 1.98 18.26 -6.65
CA LEU A 53 1.95 19.22 -5.54
C LEU A 53 2.45 20.60 -5.95
N ALA A 54 3.50 20.65 -6.76
CA ALA A 54 4.03 21.90 -7.30
C ALA A 54 2.98 22.62 -8.14
N ASP A 55 2.30 21.89 -9.03
CA ASP A 55 1.26 22.44 -9.88
C ASP A 55 0.01 22.87 -9.10
N ALA A 56 -0.43 22.09 -8.12
CA ALA A 56 -1.54 22.50 -7.25
C ALA A 56 -1.20 23.79 -6.47
N THR A 57 0.07 23.96 -6.08
CA THR A 57 0.54 25.17 -5.42
C THR A 57 0.60 26.36 -6.39
N GLN A 58 1.11 26.16 -7.61
CA GLN A 58 1.11 27.22 -8.63
C GLN A 58 -0.31 27.65 -8.98
N SER A 59 -1.26 26.70 -9.07
CA SER A 59 -2.68 27.00 -9.26
C SER A 59 -3.23 27.97 -8.21
N LEU A 60 -2.84 27.79 -6.94
CA LEU A 60 -3.22 28.66 -5.83
C LEU A 60 -2.48 30.00 -5.82
N ASN A 61 -1.24 30.05 -6.32
CA ASN A 61 -0.52 31.32 -6.50
C ASN A 61 -1.23 32.24 -7.50
N PHE A 62 -1.76 31.67 -8.59
CA PHE A 62 -2.54 32.44 -9.58
C PHE A 62 -3.95 32.77 -9.11
N ASN A 63 -4.61 31.86 -8.39
CA ASN A 63 -5.94 32.12 -7.81
C ASN A 63 -6.04 31.53 -6.39
N PRO A 64 -5.80 32.36 -5.35
CA PRO A 64 -5.92 31.94 -3.95
C PRO A 64 -7.35 31.62 -3.50
N ARG A 65 -8.37 31.83 -4.36
CA ARG A 65 -9.76 31.48 -4.09
C ARG A 65 -10.23 30.26 -4.88
N ASN A 66 -9.33 29.48 -5.48
CA ASN A 66 -9.68 28.26 -6.21
C ASN A 66 -9.89 27.07 -5.25
N PRO A 67 -11.13 26.65 -4.95
CA PRO A 67 -11.39 25.57 -4.01
C PRO A 67 -10.96 24.20 -4.55
N LEU A 68 -10.92 24.02 -5.88
CA LEU A 68 -10.51 22.77 -6.50
C LEU A 68 -9.00 22.53 -6.33
N ALA A 69 -8.20 23.58 -6.45
CA ALA A 69 -6.76 23.51 -6.24
C ALA A 69 -6.39 23.19 -4.79
N TYR A 70 -7.08 23.80 -3.81
CA TYR A 70 -6.95 23.42 -2.40
C TYR A 70 -7.34 21.96 -2.16
N LEU A 71 -8.47 21.52 -2.72
CA LEU A 71 -8.90 20.12 -2.59
C LEU A 71 -7.87 19.16 -3.19
N GLN A 72 -7.32 19.46 -4.36
CA GLN A 72 -6.29 18.64 -5.00
C GLN A 72 -5.02 18.56 -4.14
N ARG A 73 -4.55 19.72 -3.67
CA ARG A 73 -3.35 19.77 -2.82
C ARG A 73 -3.56 19.02 -1.51
N ALA A 74 -4.73 19.14 -0.89
CA ALA A 74 -5.08 18.35 0.28
C ALA A 74 -5.06 16.84 0.03
N GLU A 75 -5.61 16.37 -1.10
CA GLU A 75 -5.59 14.95 -1.46
C GLU A 75 -4.16 14.43 -1.66
N LEU A 76 -3.31 15.20 -2.33
CA LEU A 76 -1.89 14.88 -2.50
C LEU A 76 -1.11 14.90 -1.17
N LEU A 77 -1.42 15.86 -0.28
CA LEU A 77 -0.81 15.94 1.05
C LEU A 77 -1.21 14.74 1.91
N ILE A 78 -2.46 14.28 1.82
CA ILE A 78 -2.94 13.06 2.47
C ILE A 78 -2.17 11.84 1.93
N SER A 79 -1.95 11.74 0.61
CA SER A 79 -1.22 10.59 0.05
C SER A 79 0.23 10.52 0.51
N ILE A 80 0.89 11.65 0.80
CA ILE A 80 2.23 11.68 1.40
C ILE A 80 2.22 11.71 2.93
N ARG A 81 1.07 11.45 3.57
CA ARG A 81 0.86 11.46 5.03
C ARG A 81 1.19 12.80 5.71
N ASN A 82 1.16 13.90 4.96
CA ASN A 82 1.33 15.25 5.51
C ASN A 82 -0.03 15.83 5.92
N PHE A 83 -0.56 15.32 7.02
CA PHE A 83 -1.96 15.54 7.39
C PHE A 83 -2.28 16.95 7.91
N LYS A 84 -1.32 17.64 8.55
CA LYS A 84 -1.57 18.99 9.12
C LYS A 84 -1.84 20.03 8.03
N PRO A 85 -0.99 20.18 7.00
CA PRO A 85 -1.27 21.07 5.87
C PRO A 85 -2.49 20.62 5.08
N ALA A 86 -2.72 19.30 4.93
CA ALA A 86 -3.91 18.80 4.26
C ALA A 86 -5.20 19.25 4.96
N TYR A 87 -5.25 19.17 6.29
CA TYR A 87 -6.38 19.67 7.07
C TYR A 87 -6.59 21.18 6.86
N SER A 88 -5.51 21.97 6.86
CA SER A 88 -5.58 23.41 6.59
C SER A 88 -6.21 23.70 5.22
N ASP A 89 -5.77 23.01 4.17
CA ASP A 89 -6.32 23.17 2.82
C ASP A 89 -7.81 22.77 2.75
N LEU A 90 -8.21 21.67 3.41
CA LEU A 90 -9.63 21.27 3.47
C LEU A 90 -10.50 22.31 4.18
N MET A 91 -10.00 22.91 5.27
CA MET A 91 -10.71 23.99 5.96
C MET A 91 -10.89 25.22 5.07
N GLU A 92 -9.90 25.50 4.22
CA GLU A 92 -9.97 26.60 3.27
C GLU A 92 -11.01 26.33 2.16
N VAL A 93 -11.12 25.09 1.68
CA VAL A 93 -12.23 24.68 0.79
C VAL A 93 -13.59 24.92 1.44
N ALA A 94 -13.76 24.52 2.72
CA ALA A 94 -15.00 24.75 3.45
C ALA A 94 -15.34 26.25 3.56
N ARG A 95 -14.32 27.09 3.78
CA ARG A 95 -14.44 28.55 3.88
C ARG A 95 -14.86 29.18 2.56
N ILE A 96 -14.19 28.85 1.46
CA ILE A 96 -14.43 29.43 0.12
C ILE A 96 -15.79 28.98 -0.44
N THR A 97 -16.12 27.70 -0.30
CA THR A 97 -17.37 27.15 -0.89
C THR A 97 -18.60 27.42 -0.03
N HIS A 98 -18.42 27.91 1.21
CA HIS A 98 -19.46 28.00 2.23
C HIS A 98 -20.23 26.68 2.45
N ARG A 99 -19.58 25.53 2.16
CA ARG A 99 -20.15 24.19 2.21
C ARG A 99 -19.24 23.24 3.01
N PRO A 100 -19.18 23.36 4.34
CA PRO A 100 -18.30 22.54 5.17
C PRO A 100 -18.61 21.04 5.05
N GLY A 101 -19.86 20.66 4.76
CA GLY A 101 -20.26 19.27 4.56
C GLY A 101 -19.52 18.54 3.42
N LEU A 102 -19.02 19.28 2.42
CA LEU A 102 -18.29 18.72 1.27
C LEU A 102 -16.99 18.02 1.69
N VAL A 103 -16.30 18.60 2.67
CA VAL A 103 -14.96 18.18 3.09
C VAL A 103 -14.91 17.62 4.51
N LYS A 104 -15.98 17.77 5.31
CA LYS A 104 -16.04 17.39 6.73
C LYS A 104 -15.45 16.02 7.01
N LYS A 105 -15.92 14.96 6.32
CA LYS A 105 -15.42 13.59 6.52
C LYS A 105 -13.91 13.47 6.28
N LYS A 106 -13.40 14.08 5.20
CA LYS A 106 -11.97 14.06 4.87
C LYS A 106 -11.15 14.89 5.88
N ALA A 107 -11.68 16.03 6.31
CA ALA A 107 -11.03 16.91 7.27
C ALA A 107 -10.93 16.24 8.66
N ASP A 108 -12.01 15.63 9.14
CA ASP A 108 -12.03 14.89 10.41
C ASP A 108 -11.04 13.72 10.36
N ALA A 109 -10.99 12.97 9.24
CA ALA A 109 -10.03 11.89 9.06
C ALA A 109 -8.58 12.39 9.04
N ALA A 110 -8.27 13.47 8.29
CA ALA A 110 -6.94 14.06 8.25
C ALA A 110 -6.51 14.58 9.64
N ARG A 111 -7.42 15.22 10.38
CA ARG A 111 -7.17 15.67 11.75
C ARG A 111 -6.83 14.49 12.67
N LEU A 112 -7.63 13.43 12.66
CA LEU A 112 -7.38 12.23 13.48
C LEU A 112 -6.05 11.57 13.11
N ALA A 113 -5.76 11.43 11.82
CA ALA A 113 -4.48 10.88 11.35
C ALA A 113 -3.28 11.73 11.79
N SER A 114 -3.40 13.06 11.78
CA SER A 114 -2.34 13.96 12.27
C SER A 114 -2.07 13.78 13.77
N ILE A 115 -3.13 13.55 14.57
CA ILE A 115 -3.03 13.31 16.01
C ILE A 115 -2.39 11.94 16.25
N GLN A 116 -2.84 10.92 15.52
CA GLN A 116 -2.26 9.57 15.61
C GLN A 116 -0.77 9.57 15.28
N GLN A 117 -0.36 10.31 14.24
CA GLN A 117 1.06 10.44 13.90
C GLN A 117 1.86 11.09 15.02
N MET A 118 1.38 12.20 15.60
CA MET A 118 2.05 12.85 16.74
C MET A 118 2.12 11.94 17.96
N LEU A 119 1.04 11.20 18.26
CA LEU A 119 1.03 10.23 19.35
C LEU A 119 2.04 9.11 19.11
N PHE A 120 2.12 8.59 17.89
CA PHE A 120 3.07 7.54 17.53
C PHE A 120 4.52 8.02 17.58
N GLU A 121 4.80 9.24 17.13
CA GLU A 121 6.12 9.88 17.26
C GLU A 121 6.49 10.05 18.75
N ASN A 122 5.55 10.50 19.59
CA ASN A 122 5.75 10.60 21.03
C ASN A 122 5.95 9.22 21.69
N LEU A 123 5.23 8.18 21.23
CA LEU A 123 5.39 6.81 21.70
C LEU A 123 6.74 6.23 21.29
N LYS A 124 7.23 6.47 20.06
CA LYS A 124 8.58 6.11 19.62
C LYS A 124 9.67 6.76 20.47
N ILE A 125 9.44 7.99 20.92
CA ILE A 125 10.33 8.68 21.87
C ILE A 125 10.25 8.05 23.28
N GLN A 126 9.10 7.44 23.62
CA GLN A 126 8.83 6.82 24.93
C GLN A 126 8.98 5.29 24.98
N THR A 127 9.40 4.61 23.90
CA THR A 127 9.55 3.15 23.90
C THR A 127 10.73 2.71 24.77
N ASN A 128 10.43 2.67 26.07
CA ASN A 128 10.92 1.69 27.03
C ASN A 128 10.33 0.32 26.61
N PRO A 129 11.14 -0.74 26.45
CA PRO A 129 10.71 -2.07 25.97
C PRO A 129 9.51 -2.70 26.71
N TYR A 130 9.16 -2.19 27.90
CA TYR A 130 8.13 -2.74 28.77
C TYR A 130 6.67 -2.36 28.42
N LEU A 131 6.42 -1.29 27.63
CA LEU A 131 5.06 -0.82 27.35
C LEU A 131 4.34 -1.58 26.22
N ALA A 132 5.07 -2.31 25.38
CA ALA A 132 4.50 -3.08 24.27
C ALA A 132 3.55 -4.21 24.74
N ASN A 133 3.72 -4.70 25.97
CA ASN A 133 2.99 -5.86 26.47
C ASN A 133 1.58 -5.55 27.02
N ASN A 134 1.19 -4.27 27.19
CA ASN A 134 -0.02 -3.91 27.96
C ASN A 134 -1.12 -3.18 27.16
N LEU A 135 -0.94 -2.95 25.86
CA LEU A 135 -1.97 -2.34 25.02
C LEU A 135 -2.88 -3.42 24.42
N ARG A 136 -4.06 -3.65 25.04
CA ARG A 136 -5.11 -4.47 24.42
C ARG A 136 -6.01 -3.59 23.53
N PRO A 137 -6.06 -3.81 22.21
CA PRO A 137 -7.00 -3.09 21.35
C PRO A 137 -8.45 -3.48 21.68
N LYS A 138 -9.38 -2.53 21.52
CA LYS A 138 -10.82 -2.82 21.63
C LYS A 138 -11.25 -3.76 20.50
N PRO A 139 -12.11 -4.76 20.78
CA PRO A 139 -12.55 -5.72 19.76
C PRO A 139 -13.40 -5.02 18.70
N PHE A 140 -13.05 -5.23 17.43
CA PHE A 140 -13.86 -4.83 16.29
C PHE A 140 -15.02 -5.82 16.08
N PRO A 141 -16.10 -5.41 15.39
CA PRO A 141 -17.14 -6.35 14.99
C PRO A 141 -16.53 -7.50 14.18
N LYS A 142 -16.78 -8.73 14.62
CA LYS A 142 -16.30 -9.94 13.95
C LYS A 142 -16.92 -10.02 12.55
N VAL A 143 -16.12 -9.81 11.52
CA VAL A 143 -16.49 -10.24 10.17
C VAL A 143 -16.24 -11.75 10.11
N VAL A 144 -17.30 -12.55 9.99
CA VAL A 144 -17.18 -14.00 9.85
C VAL A 144 -16.68 -14.30 8.44
N GLN A 145 -15.37 -14.42 8.28
CA GLN A 145 -14.79 -14.96 7.05
C GLN A 145 -14.76 -16.49 7.13
N PRO A 146 -14.94 -17.19 6.00
CA PRO A 146 -14.75 -18.63 5.94
C PRO A 146 -13.29 -18.95 6.27
N LYS A 147 -13.10 -19.58 7.42
CA LYS A 147 -11.78 -19.94 7.94
C LYS A 147 -11.32 -21.27 7.36
N THR A 148 -10.03 -21.40 7.10
CA THR A 148 -9.43 -22.69 6.74
C THR A 148 -9.63 -23.70 7.87
N ALA A 149 -9.96 -24.94 7.51
CA ALA A 149 -9.95 -26.08 8.45
C ALA A 149 -8.53 -26.64 8.65
N LEU A 150 -7.60 -26.27 7.79
CA LEU A 150 -6.20 -26.67 7.86
C LEU A 150 -5.45 -25.85 8.92
N THR A 151 -4.65 -26.55 9.69
CA THR A 151 -3.68 -26.02 10.65
C THR A 151 -2.30 -26.46 10.20
N PHE A 152 -1.33 -25.56 10.24
CA PHE A 152 0.01 -25.80 9.72
C PHE A 152 1.04 -25.79 10.86
N ASP A 153 2.04 -26.65 10.76
CA ASP A 153 3.24 -26.60 11.58
C ASP A 153 4.29 -25.74 10.87
N PHE A 154 4.46 -24.48 11.30
CA PHE A 154 5.42 -23.56 10.68
C PHE A 154 6.88 -23.87 11.00
N ASP A 155 7.17 -24.77 11.95
CA ASP A 155 8.53 -25.21 12.24
C ASP A 155 8.98 -26.34 11.31
N ASN A 156 8.05 -27.13 10.77
CA ASN A 156 8.30 -28.20 9.80
C ASN A 156 7.53 -27.97 8.48
N PHE A 157 7.34 -26.71 8.09
CA PHE A 157 6.52 -26.32 6.94
C PHE A 157 7.20 -26.71 5.63
N SER A 158 6.51 -27.46 4.78
CA SER A 158 7.04 -27.96 3.50
C SER A 158 6.53 -27.17 2.29
N SER A 159 7.09 -27.45 1.12
CA SER A 159 6.57 -26.90 -0.15
C SER A 159 5.14 -27.39 -0.46
N ASP A 160 4.77 -28.60 -0.03
CA ASP A 160 3.42 -29.13 -0.22
C ASP A 160 2.40 -28.41 0.69
N ASP A 161 2.83 -28.01 1.89
CA ASP A 161 2.03 -27.16 2.78
C ASP A 161 1.81 -25.77 2.18
N ALA A 162 2.84 -25.19 1.55
CA ALA A 162 2.74 -23.92 0.84
C ALA A 162 1.70 -24.01 -0.29
N ILE A 163 1.76 -25.07 -1.11
CA ILE A 163 0.77 -25.32 -2.18
C ILE A 163 -0.64 -25.48 -1.61
N SER A 164 -0.78 -26.23 -0.52
CA SER A 164 -2.07 -26.46 0.14
C SER A 164 -2.68 -25.15 0.65
N LEU A 165 -1.87 -24.30 1.29
CA LEU A 165 -2.30 -22.97 1.71
C LEU A 165 -2.74 -22.11 0.53
N ILE A 166 -1.98 -22.08 -0.56
CA ILE A 166 -2.32 -21.28 -1.75
C ILE A 166 -3.66 -21.72 -2.34
N ASN A 167 -3.93 -23.03 -2.39
CA ASN A 167 -5.21 -23.55 -2.86
C ASN A 167 -6.40 -23.10 -2.00
N GLU A 168 -6.24 -23.08 -0.68
CA GLU A 168 -7.25 -22.54 0.23
C GLU A 168 -7.51 -21.04 0.00
N LEU A 169 -6.43 -20.27 -0.18
CA LEU A 169 -6.52 -18.83 -0.49
C LEU A 169 -7.20 -18.58 -1.85
N LYS A 170 -6.96 -19.43 -2.85
CA LYS A 170 -7.64 -19.39 -4.16
C LYS A 170 -9.16 -19.60 -4.03
N GLU A 171 -9.58 -20.43 -3.09
CA GLU A 171 -11.00 -20.64 -2.76
C GLU A 171 -11.60 -19.52 -1.88
N GLY A 172 -10.79 -18.51 -1.52
CA GLY A 172 -11.21 -17.40 -0.66
C GLY A 172 -11.30 -17.77 0.82
N LYS A 173 -10.72 -18.91 1.23
CA LYS A 173 -10.60 -19.28 2.65
C LYS A 173 -9.41 -18.57 3.27
N MET A 174 -9.55 -18.15 4.52
CA MET A 174 -8.51 -17.41 5.24
C MET A 174 -7.98 -18.16 6.45
N LEU A 175 -6.70 -17.97 6.74
CA LEU A 175 -6.06 -18.52 7.93
C LEU A 175 -6.66 -17.94 9.21
N GLN A 176 -6.55 -18.71 10.30
CA GLN A 176 -6.86 -18.23 11.64
C GLN A 176 -5.89 -17.12 12.05
N GLU A 177 -6.34 -16.25 12.95
CA GLU A 177 -5.51 -15.19 13.52
C GLU A 177 -4.23 -15.79 14.11
N GLU A 178 -4.34 -16.85 14.90
CA GLU A 178 -3.23 -17.51 15.58
C GLU A 178 -2.18 -18.04 14.60
N ASP A 179 -2.60 -18.59 13.46
CA ASP A 179 -1.70 -19.13 12.44
C ASP A 179 -0.99 -18.02 11.67
N VAL A 180 -1.70 -16.92 11.37
CA VAL A 180 -1.08 -15.72 10.79
C VAL A 180 -0.01 -15.16 11.74
N SER A 181 -0.29 -15.11 13.05
CA SER A 181 0.68 -14.66 14.07
C SER A 181 1.95 -15.51 14.10
N ARG A 182 1.79 -16.84 14.05
CA ARG A 182 2.93 -17.78 14.02
C ARG A 182 3.75 -17.61 12.75
N MET A 183 3.10 -17.49 11.60
CA MET A 183 3.76 -17.26 10.32
C MET A 183 4.57 -15.95 10.32
N ILE A 184 3.99 -14.85 10.81
CA ILE A 184 4.69 -13.56 10.93
C ILE A 184 5.90 -13.69 11.88
N SER A 185 5.73 -14.38 13.00
CA SER A 185 6.83 -14.62 13.96
C SER A 185 7.98 -15.39 13.30
N LYS A 186 7.67 -16.41 12.49
CA LYS A 186 8.66 -17.19 11.76
C LYS A 186 9.39 -16.38 10.70
N ILE A 187 8.65 -15.55 9.96
CA ILE A 187 9.25 -14.62 8.99
C ILE A 187 10.17 -13.61 9.66
N ARG A 188 9.80 -13.12 10.85
CA ARG A 188 10.67 -12.23 11.62
C ARG A 188 11.96 -12.93 12.02
N GLU A 189 11.89 -14.15 12.56
CA GLU A 189 13.07 -14.96 12.88
C GLU A 189 14.00 -15.12 11.67
N LEU A 190 13.44 -15.38 10.49
CA LEU A 190 14.21 -15.54 9.25
C LEU A 190 14.87 -14.25 8.74
N HIS A 191 14.28 -13.07 8.99
CA HIS A 191 14.77 -11.79 8.46
C HIS A 191 15.55 -10.94 9.46
N GLU A 192 15.39 -11.15 10.77
CA GLU A 192 15.96 -10.32 11.83
C GLU A 192 17.49 -10.20 11.74
N ASN A 193 18.16 -11.23 11.22
CA ASN A 193 19.61 -11.28 11.08
C ASN A 193 20.11 -10.98 9.65
N LEU A 194 19.23 -10.66 8.70
CA LEU A 194 19.64 -10.37 7.33
C LEU A 194 20.19 -8.93 7.21
N PRO A 195 21.27 -8.72 6.44
CA PRO A 195 21.73 -7.39 6.11
C PRO A 195 20.77 -6.70 5.13
N ASN A 196 20.81 -5.36 5.09
CA ASN A 196 20.03 -4.56 4.13
C ASN A 196 20.35 -4.85 2.66
N ILE A 197 21.54 -5.37 2.39
CA ILE A 197 21.96 -5.84 1.07
C ILE A 197 22.20 -7.34 1.19
N VAL A 198 21.26 -8.13 0.67
CA VAL A 198 21.36 -9.58 0.63
C VAL A 198 22.03 -9.99 -0.67
N ASN A 199 23.19 -10.66 -0.57
CA ASN A 199 23.84 -11.28 -1.71
C ASN A 199 23.20 -12.65 -1.96
N ILE A 200 22.61 -12.84 -3.14
CA ILE A 200 22.03 -14.12 -3.54
C ILE A 200 23.09 -14.89 -4.32
N GLU A 201 23.68 -15.89 -3.67
CA GLU A 201 24.62 -16.79 -4.34
C GLU A 201 23.85 -17.79 -5.21
N LYS A 202 24.31 -17.96 -6.45
CA LYS A 202 23.73 -18.96 -7.34
C LYS A 202 24.17 -20.34 -6.89
N THR A 203 23.22 -21.17 -6.49
CA THR A 203 23.47 -22.59 -6.16
C THR A 203 23.95 -23.39 -7.37
N ARG A 204 23.64 -22.94 -8.61
CA ARG A 204 24.07 -23.60 -9.86
C ARG A 204 24.46 -22.59 -10.96
N PRO A 205 25.41 -22.93 -11.85
CA PRO A 205 25.89 -22.03 -12.91
C PRO A 205 24.80 -21.51 -13.85
N ASN A 206 23.78 -22.33 -14.13
CA ASN A 206 22.68 -22.01 -15.03
C ASN A 206 21.39 -21.59 -14.30
N CYS A 207 21.47 -21.34 -12.99
CA CYS A 207 20.32 -20.89 -12.23
C CYS A 207 19.96 -19.44 -12.63
N VAL A 208 18.70 -19.23 -13.03
CA VAL A 208 18.13 -17.94 -13.41
C VAL A 208 17.13 -17.53 -12.32
N ILE A 209 17.35 -16.38 -11.71
CA ILE A 209 16.43 -15.80 -10.74
C ILE A 209 15.33 -15.07 -11.51
N LYS A 210 14.07 -15.41 -11.23
CA LYS A 210 12.90 -14.73 -11.81
C LYS A 210 12.58 -13.49 -11.00
N VAL A 211 12.63 -12.32 -11.64
CA VAL A 211 12.32 -11.05 -10.99
C VAL A 211 10.88 -10.67 -11.28
N VAL A 212 10.08 -10.51 -10.22
CA VAL A 212 8.69 -10.07 -10.27
C VAL A 212 8.61 -8.66 -9.71
N GLY A 213 8.02 -7.74 -10.48
CA GLY A 213 7.78 -6.36 -10.04
C GLY A 213 6.53 -6.25 -9.16
N ASP A 214 5.92 -5.07 -9.17
CA ASP A 214 4.74 -4.78 -8.36
C ASP A 214 3.58 -5.76 -8.63
N THR A 215 2.93 -6.20 -7.56
CA THR A 215 1.72 -7.03 -7.65
C THR A 215 0.45 -6.32 -7.17
N HIS A 216 0.56 -5.25 -6.37
CA HIS A 216 -0.54 -4.36 -5.97
C HIS A 216 -1.86 -5.08 -5.61
N GLY A 217 -1.78 -6.13 -4.77
CA GLY A 217 -2.98 -6.84 -4.30
C GLY A 217 -3.72 -7.67 -5.36
N GLN A 218 -3.08 -8.00 -6.49
CA GLN A 218 -3.62 -8.85 -7.55
C GLN A 218 -3.23 -10.33 -7.37
N PHE A 219 -3.85 -11.00 -6.39
CA PHE A 219 -3.47 -12.36 -6.00
C PHE A 219 -3.62 -13.40 -7.13
N GLN A 220 -4.65 -13.29 -7.97
CA GLN A 220 -4.84 -14.21 -9.09
C GLN A 220 -3.69 -14.13 -10.11
N ASP A 221 -3.12 -12.95 -10.32
CA ASP A 221 -1.98 -12.76 -11.22
C ASP A 221 -0.71 -13.38 -10.62
N LEU A 222 -0.54 -13.32 -9.29
CA LEU A 222 0.55 -14.03 -8.60
C LEU A 222 0.44 -15.56 -8.78
N VAL A 223 -0.78 -16.11 -8.60
CA VAL A 223 -1.04 -17.53 -8.82
C VAL A 223 -0.73 -17.92 -10.27
N TYR A 224 -1.18 -17.11 -11.23
CA TYR A 224 -0.89 -17.31 -12.65
C TYR A 224 0.62 -17.37 -12.92
N ILE A 225 1.42 -16.48 -12.32
CA ILE A 225 2.89 -16.50 -12.44
C ILE A 225 3.45 -17.86 -11.99
N PHE A 226 3.04 -18.38 -10.83
CA PHE A 226 3.54 -19.66 -10.34
C PHE A 226 3.07 -20.85 -11.18
N GLU A 227 1.84 -20.83 -11.68
CA GLU A 227 1.31 -21.88 -12.57
C GLU A 227 2.05 -21.92 -13.92
N HIS A 228 2.46 -20.77 -14.46
CA HIS A 228 3.10 -20.68 -15.78
C HIS A 228 4.62 -20.79 -15.74
N PHE A 229 5.25 -20.26 -14.68
CA PHE A 229 6.71 -20.19 -14.55
C PHE A 229 7.25 -21.15 -13.48
N GLY A 230 6.39 -21.97 -12.89
CA GLY A 230 6.71 -22.96 -11.87
C GLY A 230 6.81 -22.37 -10.46
N ASN A 231 6.50 -23.19 -9.46
CA ASN A 231 6.58 -22.80 -8.05
C ASN A 231 8.02 -22.47 -7.61
N PRO A 232 8.21 -21.61 -6.59
CA PRO A 232 9.50 -21.33 -6.00
C PRO A 232 10.20 -22.57 -5.47
N THR A 233 11.46 -22.77 -5.85
CA THR A 233 12.37 -23.78 -5.27
C THR A 233 13.81 -23.25 -5.29
N SER A 234 14.77 -23.91 -4.65
CA SER A 234 16.20 -23.53 -4.76
C SER A 234 16.75 -23.60 -6.20
N GLU A 235 16.04 -24.28 -7.09
CA GLU A 235 16.38 -24.46 -8.51
C GLU A 235 15.59 -23.50 -9.41
N ASN A 236 14.50 -22.94 -8.87
CA ASN A 236 13.62 -21.98 -9.50
C ASN A 236 13.38 -20.77 -8.58
N PRO A 237 14.44 -19.98 -8.24
CA PRO A 237 14.32 -18.91 -7.27
C PRO A 237 13.62 -17.68 -7.83
N TYR A 238 12.85 -16.99 -6.97
CA TYR A 238 12.16 -15.74 -7.29
C TYR A 238 12.69 -14.57 -6.46
N LEU A 239 12.77 -13.40 -7.08
CA LEU A 239 12.95 -12.11 -6.41
C LEU A 239 11.71 -11.25 -6.66
N PHE A 240 10.97 -10.95 -5.60
CA PHE A 240 9.85 -10.04 -5.61
C PHE A 240 10.34 -8.64 -5.21
N ASN A 241 10.14 -7.64 -6.05
CA ASN A 241 10.79 -6.33 -5.93
C ASN A 241 9.89 -5.25 -5.33
N GLY A 242 9.21 -5.55 -4.23
CA GLY A 242 8.36 -4.59 -3.51
C GLY A 242 6.93 -4.44 -4.05
N ASP A 243 6.18 -3.52 -3.43
CA ASP A 243 4.82 -3.12 -3.83
C ASP A 243 3.84 -4.29 -4.02
N TYR A 244 3.80 -5.15 -2.99
CA TYR A 244 2.99 -6.36 -2.95
C TYR A 244 1.50 -6.12 -2.69
N VAL A 245 1.19 -5.05 -1.96
CA VAL A 245 -0.13 -4.72 -1.43
C VAL A 245 -0.63 -3.38 -1.99
N ASP A 246 -1.73 -2.87 -1.44
CA ASP A 246 -2.51 -1.70 -1.90
C ASP A 246 -3.08 -1.82 -3.31
N ARG A 247 -4.03 -0.92 -3.63
CA ARG A 247 -4.82 -0.82 -4.87
C ARG A 247 -5.74 -2.00 -5.16
N GLY A 248 -5.23 -3.23 -5.14
CA GLY A 248 -5.97 -4.48 -5.19
C GLY A 248 -6.51 -4.87 -3.82
N SER A 249 -7.49 -5.77 -3.81
CA SER A 249 -8.19 -6.20 -2.59
C SER A 249 -7.59 -7.44 -1.94
N GLN A 250 -6.59 -8.08 -2.55
CA GLN A 250 -6.06 -9.38 -2.14
C GLN A 250 -4.58 -9.32 -1.72
N GLY A 251 -4.18 -8.22 -1.07
CA GLY A 251 -2.80 -8.03 -0.62
C GLY A 251 -2.39 -8.97 0.51
N LEU A 252 -3.32 -9.40 1.36
CA LEU A 252 -3.03 -10.33 2.45
C LEU A 252 -2.70 -11.72 1.90
N GLU A 253 -3.46 -12.21 0.94
CA GLU A 253 -3.27 -13.49 0.26
C GLU A 253 -1.90 -13.55 -0.42
N ILE A 254 -1.48 -12.45 -1.05
CA ILE A 254 -0.14 -12.29 -1.61
C ILE A 254 0.91 -12.44 -0.50
N LEU A 255 0.82 -11.67 0.59
CA LEU A 255 1.80 -11.74 1.67
C LEU A 255 1.88 -13.14 2.29
N LEU A 256 0.74 -13.78 2.57
CA LEU A 256 0.70 -15.14 3.12
C LEU A 256 1.32 -16.16 2.16
N THR A 257 1.10 -16.00 0.85
CA THR A 257 1.70 -16.86 -0.18
C THR A 257 3.21 -16.66 -0.29
N LEU A 258 3.68 -15.42 -0.27
CA LEU A 258 5.12 -15.13 -0.31
C LEU A 258 5.80 -15.67 0.96
N PHE A 259 5.20 -15.45 2.13
CA PHE A 259 5.72 -15.96 3.40
C PHE A 259 5.73 -17.48 3.47
N SER A 260 4.68 -18.16 2.97
CA SER A 260 4.64 -19.62 2.98
C SER A 260 5.80 -20.23 2.18
N TRP A 261 6.11 -19.69 1.00
CA TRP A 261 7.27 -20.12 0.21
C TRP A 261 8.60 -19.84 0.93
N LYS A 262 8.72 -18.68 1.59
CA LYS A 262 9.93 -18.33 2.33
C LYS A 262 10.18 -19.25 3.53
N ILE A 263 9.13 -19.61 4.26
CA ILE A 263 9.22 -20.52 5.39
C ILE A 263 9.51 -21.94 4.88
N ALA A 264 8.82 -22.38 3.82
CA ALA A 264 8.99 -23.71 3.23
C ALA A 264 10.43 -23.95 2.73
N ASN A 265 11.02 -22.94 2.11
CA ASN A 265 12.41 -22.98 1.65
C ASN A 265 12.97 -21.55 1.58
N PRO A 266 13.85 -21.16 2.53
CA PRO A 266 14.43 -19.81 2.59
C PRO A 266 15.21 -19.38 1.35
N GLU A 267 15.71 -20.31 0.53
CA GLU A 267 16.46 -20.02 -0.71
C GLU A 267 15.58 -19.97 -1.96
N SER A 268 14.29 -20.30 -1.83
CA SER A 268 13.36 -20.32 -2.97
C SER A 268 12.87 -18.93 -3.39
N ILE A 269 12.83 -17.99 -2.45
CA ILE A 269 12.19 -16.70 -2.68
C ILE A 269 12.84 -15.59 -1.84
N TYR A 270 12.93 -14.42 -2.45
CA TYR A 270 13.54 -13.21 -1.90
C TYR A 270 12.61 -12.02 -2.10
N PHE A 271 12.63 -11.08 -1.15
CA PHE A 271 11.74 -9.92 -1.14
C PHE A 271 12.55 -8.66 -0.92
N ASN A 272 12.39 -7.67 -1.79
CA ASN A 272 12.83 -6.31 -1.49
C ASN A 272 11.69 -5.51 -0.85
N ARG A 273 12.05 -4.50 -0.08
CA ARG A 273 11.05 -3.57 0.46
C ARG A 273 10.56 -2.65 -0.67
N GLY A 274 9.24 -2.52 -0.80
CA GLY A 274 8.62 -1.50 -1.66
C GLY A 274 8.56 -0.12 -1.01
N ASN A 275 8.15 0.88 -1.79
CA ASN A 275 7.83 2.21 -1.25
C ASN A 275 6.50 2.19 -0.48
N GLN A 276 5.63 1.25 -0.83
CA GLN A 276 4.39 1.09 -0.10
C GLN A 276 4.62 0.50 1.27
N TYR A 277 4.23 1.29 2.27
CA TYR A 277 4.16 0.81 3.64
C TYR A 277 2.89 0.00 3.75
N VAL A 278 3.05 -1.32 3.86
CA VAL A 278 2.03 -2.14 4.50
C VAL A 278 2.06 -1.75 5.97
N ILE A 279 1.37 -0.66 6.34
CA ILE A 279 0.71 -0.71 7.63
C ILE A 279 -0.37 -1.74 7.39
N LEU A 280 -0.05 -3.00 7.72
CA LEU A 280 -1.07 -4.00 7.92
C LEU A 280 -1.98 -3.30 8.92
N PHE A 281 -3.13 -2.79 8.46
CA PHE A 281 -4.21 -2.38 9.35
C PHE A 281 -4.80 -3.70 9.89
N CYS A 282 -3.93 -4.49 10.50
CA CYS A 282 -4.23 -5.53 11.43
C CYS A 282 -4.72 -4.80 12.66
N PHE A 283 -6.00 -4.41 12.60
CA PHE A 283 -6.79 -4.14 13.78
C PHE A 283 -6.93 -5.38 14.70
N HIS A 284 -6.24 -6.49 14.39
CA HIS A 284 -6.00 -7.64 15.27
C HIS A 284 -4.57 -7.79 15.79
N PHE A 285 -3.55 -7.31 15.08
CA PHE A 285 -2.14 -7.48 15.48
C PHE A 285 -1.45 -6.14 15.65
N HIS A 286 -1.15 -5.79 16.89
CA HIS A 286 -0.17 -4.75 17.21
C HIS A 286 1.26 -5.28 17.00
N VAL A 287 1.64 -5.63 15.76
CA VAL A 287 3.04 -5.87 15.39
C VAL A 287 3.29 -5.40 13.95
N PHE A 288 3.87 -4.20 13.88
CA PHE A 288 4.80 -3.67 12.89
C PHE A 288 5.21 -4.56 11.70
N LEU A 289 4.78 -4.17 10.49
CA LEU A 289 5.54 -4.49 9.27
C LEU A 289 6.72 -3.52 9.04
N SER A 290 6.72 -2.35 9.71
CA SER A 290 7.87 -1.42 9.68
C SER A 290 9.15 -2.03 10.26
N PHE A 291 9.07 -2.99 11.20
CA PHE A 291 10.24 -3.63 11.80
C PHE A 291 10.82 -4.79 10.97
N LEU A 292 10.06 -5.40 10.05
CA LEU A 292 10.59 -6.50 9.22
C LEU A 292 11.63 -6.04 8.19
N PHE A 293 11.70 -4.73 7.93
CA PHE A 293 12.59 -4.13 6.93
C PHE A 293 13.29 -2.86 7.44
N GLU A 294 13.39 -2.70 8.76
CA GLU A 294 14.24 -1.68 9.40
C GLU A 294 15.33 -2.44 10.18
N ASN A 295 16.41 -2.76 9.48
CA ASN A 295 17.75 -2.94 10.05
C ASN A 295 18.70 -1.93 9.41
#